data_AF-A0A0F8WMS9-F1
#
_entry.id   AF-A0A0F8WMS9-F1
#
_cell.length_a   1.000
_cell.length_b   1.000
_cell.length_c   1.000
_cell.angle_alpha   90.00
_cell.angle_beta   90.00
_cell.angle_gamma   90.00
#
_symmetry.space_group_name_H-M   'P 1'
#
loop_
_entity.id
_entity.type
_entity.pdbx_description
1 polymer ?
#
loop_
_entity_poly.entity_id
_entity_poly.type
_entity_poly.pdbx_seq_one_letter_code
_entity_poly.pdbx_strand_id
1 'polypeptide(L)' 'MKTYVPKKTEIKRNWYLVDAEGKILGRLASKIAQVLSGKNKPIYTPFLDTGDFVVVINAKKVKVTGNKEKKK' A
#
# COMPACT_ATOMS: atom_id res chain seq x y z
N MET A 1 5.25 -31.89 -3.07
CA MET A 1 4.88 -30.80 -4.01
C MET A 1 5.64 -29.54 -3.58
N LYS A 2 6.20 -28.76 -4.52
CA LYS A 2 6.89 -27.49 -4.19
C LYS A 2 5.87 -26.34 -4.15
N THR A 3 6.05 -25.40 -3.23
CA THR A 3 5.23 -24.18 -3.15
C THR A 3 5.42 -23.34 -4.42
N TYR A 4 4.34 -22.75 -4.91
CA TYR A 4 4.37 -21.87 -6.07
C TYR A 4 5.21 -20.61 -5.80
N VAL A 5 6.06 -20.25 -6.75
CA VAL A 5 6.83 -18.99 -6.75
C VAL A 5 6.62 -18.35 -8.14
N PRO A 6 6.09 -17.11 -8.20
CA PRO A 6 5.85 -16.44 -9.48
C PRO A 6 7.16 -16.08 -10.18
N LYS A 7 7.18 -16.14 -11.51
CA LYS A 7 8.30 -15.60 -12.29
C LYS A 7 8.16 -14.07 -12.40
N LYS A 8 9.29 -13.35 -12.50
CA LYS A 8 9.29 -11.89 -12.64
C LYS A 8 8.44 -11.39 -13.82
N THR A 9 8.39 -12.15 -14.92
CA THR A 9 7.61 -11.84 -16.12
C THR A 9 6.10 -12.00 -15.94
N GLU A 10 5.66 -12.74 -14.93
CA GLU A 10 4.25 -13.02 -14.65
C GLU A 10 3.66 -12.02 -13.64
N ILE A 11 4.50 -11.23 -12.98
CA ILE A 11 4.07 -10.24 -11.98
C ILE A 11 3.40 -9.07 -12.71
N LYS A 12 2.07 -9.07 -12.70
CA LYS A 12 1.25 -7.94 -13.14
C LYS A 12 1.11 -6.92 -12.02
N ARG A 13 1.45 -5.67 -12.32
CA ARG A 13 1.32 -4.52 -11.41
C ARG A 13 0.25 -3.58 -11.93
N ASN A 14 -0.77 -3.34 -11.13
CA ASN A 14 -1.83 -2.39 -11.39
C ASN A 14 -1.47 -1.03 -10.78
N TRP A 15 -2.21 0.00 -11.17
CA TRP A 15 -2.12 1.34 -10.60
C TRP A 15 -3.36 1.64 -9.77
N TYR A 16 -3.16 2.15 -8.57
CA TYR A 16 -4.22 2.63 -7.69
C TYR A 16 -4.07 4.13 -7.47
N LEU A 17 -5.17 4.86 -7.61
CA LEU A 17 -5.28 6.26 -7.21
C LEU A 17 -6.00 6.35 -5.87
N VAL A 18 -5.37 6.97 -4.88
CA VAL A 18 -5.87 7.04 -3.50
C VAL A 18 -6.00 8.50 -3.09
N ASP A 19 -7.22 8.90 -2.72
CA ASP A 19 -7.48 10.21 -2.13
C ASP A 19 -7.27 10.18 -0.60
N ALA A 20 -6.33 10.99 -0.12
CA ALA A 20 -6.00 11.10 1.30
C ALA A 20 -6.90 12.07 2.07
N GLU A 21 -7.76 12.84 1.39
CA GLU A 21 -8.63 13.84 2.03
C GLU A 21 -9.53 13.21 3.10
N GLY A 22 -9.43 13.73 4.32
CA GLY A 22 -10.25 13.28 5.45
C GLY A 22 -9.90 11.89 5.98
N LYS A 23 -8.90 11.20 5.43
CA LYS A 23 -8.47 9.87 5.90
C LYS A 23 -7.51 9.99 7.08
N ILE A 24 -7.56 9.02 8.00
CA ILE A 24 -6.61 8.97 9.12
C ILE A 24 -5.27 8.44 8.62
N LEU A 25 -4.21 9.23 8.78
CA LEU A 25 -2.86 8.96 8.24
C LEU A 25 -2.39 7.52 8.48
N GLY A 26 -2.39 7.07 9.73
CA GLY A 26 -1.88 5.74 10.07
C GLY A 26 -2.68 4.60 9.42
N ARG A 27 -4.02 4.71 9.42
CA ARG A 27 -4.90 3.69 8.81
C ARG A 27 -4.74 3.66 7.29
N LEU A 28 -4.57 4.82 6.67
CA LEU A 28 -4.32 4.94 5.24
C LEU A 28 -2.97 4.31 4.86
N ALA A 29 -1.91 4.69 5.57
CA ALA A 29 -0.55 4.21 5.33
C ALA A 29 -0.45 2.69 5.48
N SER A 30 -1.07 2.09 6.51
CA SER A 30 -1.07 0.64 6.69
C SER A 30 -1.72 -0.12 5.53
N LYS A 31 -2.83 0.40 4.98
CA LYS A 31 -3.47 -0.20 3.81
C LYS A 31 -2.63 -0.05 2.54
N ILE A 32 -2.05 1.13 2.32
CA ILE A 32 -1.15 1.37 1.18
C ILE A 32 0.06 0.45 1.25
N ALA A 33 0.66 0.26 2.43
CA ALA A 33 1.79 -0.65 2.61
C ALA A 33 1.46 -2.11 2.24
N GLN A 34 0.24 -2.58 2.53
CA GLN A 34 -0.20 -3.92 2.12
C GLN A 34 -0.29 -4.07 0.59
N VAL A 35 -0.76 -3.05 -0.10
CA VAL A 35 -0.87 -3.02 -1.58
C VAL A 35 0.52 -2.92 -2.23
N LEU A 36 1.38 -2.03 -1.72
CA LEU A 36 2.77 -1.89 -2.18
C LEU A 36 3.57 -3.18 -1.95
N SER A 37 3.28 -3.93 -0.88
CA SER A 37 3.94 -5.20 -0.60
C SER A 37 3.34 -6.39 -1.37
N GLY A 38 2.21 -6.20 -2.07
CA GLY A 38 1.50 -7.27 -2.76
C GLY A 38 0.81 -8.28 -1.85
N LYS A 39 0.68 -7.99 -0.53
CA LYS A 39 0.04 -8.89 0.45
C LYS A 39 -1.45 -9.10 0.21
N ASN A 40 -2.05 -8.24 -0.61
CA ASN A 40 -3.42 -8.37 -1.11
C ASN A 40 -3.54 -9.37 -2.28
N LYS A 41 -2.43 -9.85 -2.86
CA LYS A 41 -2.44 -10.81 -3.98
C LYS A 41 -2.11 -12.23 -3.51
N PRO A 42 -2.73 -13.26 -4.12
CA PRO A 42 -2.45 -14.66 -3.79
C PRO A 42 -1.04 -15.10 -4.20
N ILE A 43 -0.36 -14.35 -5.07
CA ILE A 43 1.01 -14.60 -5.53
C ILE A 43 2.08 -14.00 -4.58
N TYR A 44 1.67 -13.45 -3.43
CA TYR A 44 2.58 -12.83 -2.48
C TYR A 44 3.76 -13.75 -2.14
N THR A 45 4.96 -13.25 -2.36
CA THR A 45 6.20 -13.96 -2.09
C THR A 45 7.13 -12.99 -1.35
N PRO A 46 7.55 -13.26 -0.10
CA PRO A 46 8.21 -12.27 0.75
C PRO A 46 9.49 -11.64 0.17
N PHE A 47 10.23 -12.38 -0.65
CA PHE A 47 11.49 -11.94 -1.26
C PHE A 47 11.30 -11.33 -2.66
N LEU A 48 10.08 -11.30 -3.19
CA LEU A 48 9.76 -10.71 -4.50
C LEU A 48 8.77 -9.56 -4.35
N ASP A 49 9.06 -8.46 -5.03
CA ASP A 49 8.13 -7.35 -5.14
C ASP A 49 7.00 -7.69 -6.12
N THR A 50 5.88 -8.12 -5.54
CA THR A 50 4.63 -8.48 -6.22
C THR A 50 3.55 -7.40 -6.09
N GLY A 51 3.92 -6.24 -5.55
CA GLY A 51 3.01 -5.13 -5.25
C GLY A 51 2.42 -4.44 -6.45
N ASP A 52 1.52 -3.51 -6.15
CA ASP A 52 0.93 -2.58 -7.12
C ASP A 52 1.43 -1.16 -6.88
N PHE A 53 1.34 -0.31 -7.89
CA PHE A 53 1.69 1.10 -7.76
C PHE A 53 0.54 1.87 -7.13
N VAL A 54 0.87 2.83 -6.27
CA VAL A 54 -0.11 3.67 -5.58
C VAL A 54 0.26 5.14 -5.74
N VAL A 55 -0.66 5.92 -6.30
CA VAL A 55 -0.58 7.37 -6.39
C VAL A 55 -1.50 7.96 -5.33
N VAL A 56 -0.96 8.79 -4.45
CA VAL A 56 -1.73 9.44 -3.39
C VAL A 56 -1.94 10.91 -3.73
N ILE A 57 -3.18 11.35 -3.78
CA ILE A 57 -3.57 12.75 -4.00
C ILE A 57 -4.12 13.39 -2.73
N ASN A 58 -4.16 14.72 -2.69
CA ASN A 58 -4.64 15.51 -1.54
C ASN A 58 -3.94 15.16 -0.21
N ALA A 59 -2.67 14.73 -0.25
CA ALA A 59 -1.91 14.31 0.93
C ALA A 59 -1.88 15.38 2.05
N LYS A 60 -1.91 16.67 1.70
CA LYS A 60 -1.99 17.79 2.65
C LYS A 60 -3.25 17.78 3.52
N LYS A 61 -4.34 17.16 3.07
CA LYS A 61 -5.64 17.12 3.77
C LYS A 61 -5.85 15.85 4.59
N VAL A 62 -4.79 15.08 4.84
CA VAL A 62 -4.83 13.89 5.67
C VAL A 62 -5.07 14.28 7.13
N LYS A 63 -5.89 13.50 7.85
CA LYS A 63 -6.20 13.74 9.26
C LYS A 63 -5.28 12.95 10.17
N VAL A 64 -4.86 13.58 11.27
CA VAL A 64 -4.23 12.93 12.42
C VAL A 64 -5.12 13.12 13.64
N THR A 65 -5.08 12.17 14.58
CA THR A 65 -5.94 12.20 15.77
C THR A 65 -5.21 12.75 17.01
N GLY A 66 -5.95 13.38 17.92
CA GLY A 66 -5.44 13.95 19.16
C GLY A 66 -4.50 15.15 18.92
N ASN A 67 -3.53 15.34 19.81
CA ASN A 67 -2.58 16.46 19.74
C ASN A 67 -1.41 16.23 18.76
N LYS A 68 -1.50 15.21 17.90
CA LYS A 68 -0.40 14.81 17.00
C LYS A 68 -0.06 15.88 15.96
N GLU A 69 -1.00 16.73 15.59
CA GLU A 69 -0.74 17.83 14.65
C GLU A 69 0.18 18.90 15.24
N LYS A 70 0.18 19.07 16.57
CA LYS A 70 0.99 20.10 17.27
C LYS A 70 2.24 19.53 17.96
N LYS A 71 2.31 18.22 18.19
CA LYS A 71 3.32 17.56 19.04
C LYS A 71 4.10 16.44 18.32
N LYS A 72 4.07 16.38 16.99
CA LYS A 72 4.72 15.32 16.22
C LYS A 72 5.56 15.89 15.09
#